data_AF-A0A9C8L7F6-F1
#
_entry.id   AF-A0A9C8L7F6-F1
#
_cell.length_a   1.000
_cell.length_b   1.000
_cell.length_c   1.000
_cell.angle_alpha   90.00
_cell.angle_beta   90.00
_cell.angle_gamma   90.00
#
_symmetry.space_group_name_H-M   'P 1'
#
loop_
_entity.id
_entity.type
_entity.pdbx_description
1 polymer ?
#
loop_
_entity_poly.entity_id
_entity_poly.type
_entity_poly.pdbx_seq_one_letter_code
_entity_poly.pdbx_strand_id
1 'polypeptide(L)'
;MHNIQTTHSIIHSLEMAGGHIIHIFPPSAFIADVPAGACIPSNAFVYDAKDGKIDIDTLNDLPDAVHYIIHTWNALIAPLSPAGTSYQPNALELEHDLSRRAMHPPPVASTLQSLTTNVLTPGYAETSEFFIGRVAVGIVLPESDGRVDPSTEDWSTEERALVISKITAALDWWATQEPAANLTFVYDDATMTPIPSSYEPISRPYSDQSLWINEVMGKKGYTESSYFDRVRSYNNDMRQIHGTDWAFTIFVVDSSNDADNRFADGYFAYAYLGGPFMVMTYGNNGYGPSNMDAVAAHEIGHIFHALDQYSSAYQPCTRRSGYLGVENQNSQYGDCASDQPSIMRGQVTPYTNEALDAYARGQIGWRDSNGNGLLDPLDTTISLSNIKVVTDGLVSNVLTVTGNLLDEPFPSPLRRSVTINTITGIQYQADGETWIDVPAADGAFDSYSADFTFSTPPIPTGETEILIRATNSAGKVMTHTIANLSVVDPVDEIIQTTLTRLARQGGDDTASTMLYNGQATSEISYIAEMYYRIDDDAWQPLVPDDGVFDEPQETFTLLVDLTALQPGEHRIRAYAVDGVGNVESTPASDYITIAPKRGYVFLPLVMMHP
;
A
#
# COMPACT_ATOMS: atom_id res chain seq x y z
N MET A 1 11.62 17.26 -9.75
CA MET A 1 10.66 17.89 -8.81
C MET A 1 9.27 17.98 -9.43
N HIS A 2 8.94 18.97 -10.28
CA HIS A 2 7.56 19.21 -10.72
C HIS A 2 6.85 17.96 -11.30
N ASN A 3 7.50 17.22 -12.21
CA ASN A 3 6.94 16.01 -12.82
C ASN A 3 6.62 14.90 -11.81
N ILE A 4 7.43 14.74 -10.76
CA ILE A 4 7.24 13.72 -9.72
C ILE A 4 5.97 14.02 -8.91
N GLN A 5 5.71 15.30 -8.65
CA GLN A 5 4.48 15.74 -7.97
C GLN A 5 3.23 15.43 -8.79
N THR A 6 3.27 15.56 -10.12
CA THR A 6 2.17 15.14 -11.01
C THR A 6 1.95 13.63 -11.03
N THR A 7 3.00 12.82 -11.11
CA THR A 7 2.82 11.35 -11.15
C THR A 7 2.25 10.83 -9.83
N HIS A 8 2.72 11.32 -8.68
CA HIS A 8 2.16 10.98 -7.38
C HIS A 8 0.72 11.48 -7.18
N SER A 9 0.36 12.68 -7.66
CA SER A 9 -1.03 13.16 -7.54
C SER A 9 -2.02 12.37 -8.41
N ILE A 10 -1.57 11.88 -9.56
CA ILE A 10 -2.34 10.98 -10.43
C ILE A 10 -2.52 9.62 -9.76
N ILE A 11 -1.44 9.01 -9.25
CA ILE A 11 -1.48 7.72 -8.52
C ILE A 11 -2.42 7.78 -7.31
N HIS A 12 -2.30 8.82 -6.48
CA HIS A 12 -3.17 8.96 -5.30
C HIS A 12 -4.64 9.13 -5.69
N SER A 13 -4.94 9.89 -6.75
CA SER A 13 -6.30 10.03 -7.29
C SER A 13 -6.83 8.72 -7.90
N LEU A 14 -5.94 7.86 -8.39
CA LEU A 14 -6.22 6.52 -8.90
C LEU A 14 -6.64 5.57 -7.76
N GLU A 15 -5.80 5.51 -6.72
CA GLU A 15 -5.98 4.69 -5.52
C GLU A 15 -7.25 5.13 -4.75
N MET A 16 -7.46 6.45 -4.57
CA MET A 16 -8.68 7.03 -3.97
C MET A 16 -9.98 6.72 -4.70
N ALA A 17 -9.90 6.31 -5.97
CA ALA A 17 -11.06 5.92 -6.77
C ALA A 17 -11.16 4.39 -6.99
N GLY A 18 -10.38 3.61 -6.23
CA GLY A 18 -10.40 2.15 -6.22
C GLY A 18 -9.57 1.49 -7.31
N GLY A 19 -8.68 2.23 -7.99
CA GLY A 19 -7.67 1.65 -8.88
C GLY A 19 -6.49 1.07 -8.12
N HIS A 20 -5.85 0.05 -8.67
CA HIS A 20 -4.67 -0.61 -8.10
C HIS A 20 -3.48 -0.47 -9.05
N ILE A 21 -2.42 0.20 -8.61
CA ILE A 21 -1.20 0.35 -9.41
C ILE A 21 -0.35 -0.91 -9.27
N ILE A 22 -0.08 -1.60 -10.39
CA ILE A 22 0.70 -2.84 -10.42
C ILE A 22 2.16 -2.54 -10.72
N HIS A 23 2.44 -1.63 -11.67
CA HIS A 23 3.80 -1.28 -12.07
C HIS A 23 3.96 0.24 -12.20
N ILE A 24 5.08 0.78 -11.70
CA ILE A 24 5.46 2.19 -11.82
C ILE A 24 6.86 2.24 -12.42
N PHE A 25 7.00 2.99 -13.52
CA PHE A 25 8.25 3.22 -14.24
C PHE A 25 8.60 4.72 -14.16
N PRO A 26 9.24 5.18 -13.07
CA PRO A 26 9.53 6.60 -12.85
C PRO A 26 10.49 7.17 -13.92
N PRO A 27 10.38 8.46 -14.26
CA PRO A 27 9.27 9.37 -13.94
C PRO A 27 8.08 9.22 -14.90
N SER A 28 8.14 8.28 -15.86
CA SER A 28 7.49 8.38 -17.17
C SER A 28 6.13 7.68 -17.29
N ALA A 29 5.89 6.57 -16.60
CA ALA A 29 4.64 5.81 -16.76
C ALA A 29 4.27 4.93 -15.55
N PHE A 30 3.09 4.34 -15.62
CA PHE A 30 2.64 3.26 -14.74
C PHE A 30 1.64 2.35 -15.49
N ILE A 31 1.42 1.14 -14.98
CA ILE A 31 0.38 0.19 -15.38
C ILE A 31 -0.48 -0.10 -14.14
N ALA A 32 -1.80 -0.03 -14.29
CA ALA A 32 -2.76 -0.16 -13.20
C ALA A 32 -4.02 -0.91 -13.69
N ASP A 33 -4.65 -1.68 -12.79
CA ASP A 33 -6.05 -2.04 -12.95
C ASP A 33 -6.93 -0.90 -12.41
N VAL A 34 -8.05 -0.65 -13.08
CA VAL A 34 -8.85 0.57 -12.89
C VAL A 34 -10.34 0.27 -13.01
N PRO A 35 -11.15 0.55 -11.97
CA PRO A 35 -12.60 0.51 -12.05
C PRO A 35 -13.13 1.33 -13.23
N ALA A 36 -14.10 0.77 -13.97
CA ALA A 36 -14.63 1.34 -15.19
C ALA A 36 -15.22 2.75 -14.99
N GLY A 37 -14.39 3.77 -15.22
CA GLY A 37 -14.74 5.19 -15.11
C GLY A 37 -14.75 5.74 -13.68
N ALA A 38 -13.61 5.69 -12.99
CA ALA A 38 -13.34 6.46 -11.77
C ALA A 38 -13.29 8.02 -12.03
N CYS A 39 -12.41 8.82 -11.40
CA CYS A 39 -12.12 10.21 -11.88
C CYS A 39 -10.63 10.65 -11.69
N ILE A 40 -9.91 11.04 -12.77
CA ILE A 40 -8.53 11.61 -12.78
C ILE A 40 -8.31 12.50 -14.06
N PRO A 41 -7.23 13.32 -14.22
CA PRO A 41 -7.16 14.47 -15.16
C PRO A 41 -7.00 14.28 -16.69
N SER A 42 -7.35 15.32 -17.46
CA SER A 42 -7.40 15.30 -18.93
C SER A 42 -6.07 15.53 -19.69
N ASN A 43 -4.89 15.48 -19.06
CA ASN A 43 -3.69 16.12 -19.60
C ASN A 43 -2.70 15.24 -20.38
N ALA A 44 -2.99 13.95 -20.65
CA ALA A 44 -2.07 13.06 -21.38
C ALA A 44 -2.69 11.73 -21.92
N PHE A 45 -1.88 10.69 -22.19
CA PHE A 45 -2.17 9.61 -23.17
C PHE A 45 -2.62 8.25 -22.58
N VAL A 46 -3.91 7.91 -22.62
CA VAL A 46 -4.42 6.58 -22.23
C VAL A 46 -4.37 5.59 -23.40
N TYR A 47 -4.06 4.33 -23.11
CA TYR A 47 -4.26 3.18 -24.00
C TYR A 47 -4.97 2.07 -23.20
N ASP A 48 -6.09 1.56 -23.69
CA ASP A 48 -6.84 0.42 -23.10
C ASP A 48 -6.34 -0.89 -23.74
N ALA A 49 -6.34 -2.00 -23.00
CA ALA A 49 -6.06 -3.32 -23.60
C ALA A 49 -7.04 -3.67 -24.76
N LYS A 50 -8.22 -3.03 -24.79
CA LYS A 50 -9.20 -3.10 -25.89
C LYS A 50 -8.75 -2.37 -27.16
N ASP A 51 -7.89 -1.36 -27.06
CA ASP A 51 -7.30 -0.68 -28.21
C ASP A 51 -6.23 -1.56 -28.90
N GLY A 52 -5.72 -2.56 -28.18
CA GLY A 52 -4.75 -3.53 -28.66
C GLY A 52 -3.32 -3.01 -28.56
N LYS A 53 -2.43 -3.54 -29.42
CA LYS A 53 -1.01 -3.18 -29.38
C LYS A 53 -0.79 -1.75 -29.85
N ILE A 54 -0.02 -1.01 -29.06
CA ILE A 54 0.48 0.33 -29.40
C ILE A 54 1.50 0.18 -30.53
N ASP A 55 1.29 0.88 -31.65
CA ASP A 55 2.25 0.93 -32.74
C ASP A 55 3.42 1.87 -32.38
N ILE A 56 4.57 1.28 -32.05
CA ILE A 56 5.75 2.01 -31.59
C ILE A 56 6.30 2.98 -32.64
N ASP A 57 6.11 2.68 -33.94
CA ASP A 57 6.56 3.55 -35.03
C ASP A 57 5.83 4.90 -35.05
N THR A 58 4.63 4.98 -34.45
CA THR A 58 3.86 6.22 -34.29
C THR A 58 4.39 7.12 -33.16
N LEU A 59 5.32 6.61 -32.34
CA LEU A 59 5.85 7.24 -31.12
C LEU A 59 7.39 7.31 -31.13
N ASN A 60 8.00 7.34 -32.33
CA ASN A 60 9.44 7.37 -32.54
C ASN A 60 10.16 8.61 -31.96
N ASP A 61 9.46 9.72 -31.70
CA ASP A 61 10.03 10.93 -31.09
C ASP A 61 10.16 10.86 -29.54
N LEU A 62 9.78 9.73 -28.92
CA LEU A 62 9.81 9.55 -27.46
C LEU A 62 11.14 8.93 -26.97
N PRO A 63 11.54 9.12 -25.70
CA PRO A 63 12.78 8.54 -25.16
C PRO A 63 12.73 7.01 -25.04
N ASP A 64 13.88 6.35 -25.18
CA ASP A 64 14.09 4.89 -25.12
C ASP A 64 13.35 4.21 -23.94
N ALA A 65 13.37 4.83 -22.75
CA ALA A 65 12.66 4.33 -21.57
C ALA A 65 11.15 4.11 -21.81
N VAL A 66 10.53 4.97 -22.62
CA VAL A 66 9.11 4.87 -22.99
C VAL A 66 8.90 3.79 -24.05
N HIS A 67 9.85 3.60 -24.97
CA HIS A 67 9.83 2.50 -25.92
C HIS A 67 9.89 1.14 -25.20
N TYR A 68 10.75 0.98 -24.19
CA TYR A 68 10.77 -0.23 -23.35
C TYR A 68 9.44 -0.46 -22.61
N ILE A 69 8.82 0.58 -22.06
CA ILE A 69 7.51 0.48 -21.39
C ILE A 69 6.41 0.09 -22.40
N ILE A 70 6.42 0.63 -23.61
CA ILE A 70 5.52 0.25 -24.71
C ILE A 70 5.72 -1.22 -25.11
N HIS A 71 6.97 -1.69 -25.20
CA HIS A 71 7.28 -3.11 -25.44
C HIS A 71 6.73 -4.01 -24.34
N THR A 72 6.91 -3.63 -23.07
CA THR A 72 6.37 -4.35 -21.91
C THR A 72 4.85 -4.41 -21.92
N TRP A 73 4.16 -3.28 -22.12
CA TRP A 73 2.70 -3.26 -22.29
C TRP A 73 2.24 -4.18 -23.43
N ASN A 74 2.84 -4.04 -24.61
CA ASN A 74 2.55 -4.84 -25.79
C ASN A 74 2.88 -6.35 -25.63
N ALA A 75 3.66 -6.72 -24.62
CA ALA A 75 3.90 -8.11 -24.23
C ALA A 75 2.84 -8.62 -23.25
N LEU A 76 2.50 -7.85 -22.21
CA LEU A 76 1.48 -8.19 -21.22
C LEU A 76 0.08 -8.37 -21.83
N ILE A 77 -0.34 -7.48 -22.73
CA ILE A 77 -1.65 -7.61 -23.41
C ILE A 77 -1.65 -8.58 -24.59
N ALA A 78 -0.51 -9.21 -24.92
CA ALA A 78 -0.48 -10.24 -25.95
C ALA A 78 -1.16 -11.51 -25.41
N PRO A 79 -1.94 -12.25 -26.24
CA PRO A 79 -2.36 -13.59 -25.85
C PRO A 79 -1.13 -14.43 -25.49
N LEU A 80 -1.17 -15.13 -24.35
CA LEU A 80 -0.11 -16.03 -23.90
C LEU A 80 0.30 -16.92 -25.08
N SER A 81 1.51 -16.71 -25.58
CA SER A 81 1.98 -17.45 -26.74
C SER A 81 2.13 -18.91 -26.33
N PRO A 82 1.49 -19.86 -27.04
CA PRO A 82 1.62 -21.28 -26.70
C PRO A 82 3.10 -21.63 -26.71
N ALA A 83 3.59 -22.20 -25.60
CA ALA A 83 5.02 -22.33 -25.31
C ALA A 83 5.79 -22.74 -26.56
N GLY A 84 6.71 -21.86 -26.99
CA GLY A 84 7.41 -22.02 -28.25
C GLY A 84 8.10 -23.38 -28.33
N THR A 85 8.25 -23.93 -29.53
CA THR A 85 8.92 -25.24 -29.73
C THR A 85 10.44 -25.20 -29.50
N SER A 86 10.92 -24.21 -28.75
CA SER A 86 12.18 -24.27 -28.01
C SER A 86 12.19 -25.51 -27.12
N TYR A 87 13.33 -26.21 -27.15
CA TYR A 87 13.65 -27.38 -26.31
C TYR A 87 13.14 -27.18 -24.88
N GLN A 88 12.14 -27.96 -24.45
CA GLN A 88 11.87 -28.15 -23.02
C GLN A 88 13.02 -29.03 -22.51
N PRO A 89 13.93 -28.54 -21.64
CA PRO A 89 14.95 -29.38 -21.06
C PRO A 89 14.27 -30.49 -20.28
N ASN A 90 14.76 -31.73 -20.39
CA ASN A 90 14.09 -32.81 -19.67
C ASN A 90 14.26 -32.59 -18.16
N ALA A 91 13.21 -32.89 -17.39
CA ALA A 91 13.16 -32.54 -15.97
C ALA A 91 14.35 -33.10 -15.17
N LEU A 92 14.95 -34.22 -15.61
CA LEU A 92 16.10 -34.85 -14.96
C LEU A 92 17.42 -34.09 -15.20
N GLU A 93 17.65 -33.58 -16.41
CA GLU A 93 18.76 -32.64 -16.69
C GLU A 93 18.59 -31.37 -15.85
N LEU A 94 17.39 -30.80 -15.84
CA LEU A 94 17.10 -29.57 -15.12
C LEU A 94 17.26 -29.75 -13.61
N GLU A 95 16.65 -30.78 -13.02
CA GLU A 95 16.76 -31.10 -11.60
C GLU A 95 18.21 -31.38 -11.18
N HIS A 96 19.02 -32.03 -12.02
CA HIS A 96 20.43 -32.25 -11.71
C HIS A 96 21.21 -30.91 -11.56
N ASP A 97 20.94 -29.95 -12.46
CA ASP A 97 21.65 -28.67 -12.49
C ASP A 97 21.00 -27.58 -11.60
N LEU A 98 19.83 -27.86 -11.01
CA LEU A 98 19.17 -27.00 -10.04
C LEU A 98 19.75 -27.10 -8.61
N SER A 99 20.73 -27.97 -8.32
CA SER A 99 21.15 -28.21 -6.94
C SER A 99 21.70 -26.96 -6.22
N ARG A 100 20.94 -26.44 -5.23
CA ARG A 100 21.26 -25.34 -4.30
C ARG A 100 21.25 -23.91 -4.89
N ARG A 101 20.07 -23.39 -5.24
CA ARG A 101 19.89 -22.01 -5.72
C ARG A 101 19.40 -21.01 -4.67
N ALA A 102 18.57 -21.45 -3.73
CA ALA A 102 18.25 -20.70 -2.52
C ALA A 102 19.48 -20.58 -1.58
N MET A 103 20.31 -19.55 -1.79
CA MET A 103 21.51 -19.29 -1.00
C MET A 103 21.21 -18.44 0.25
N HIS A 104 22.10 -18.42 1.23
CA HIS A 104 22.00 -17.53 2.39
C HIS A 104 22.96 -16.33 2.25
N PRO A 105 22.49 -15.08 2.41
CA PRO A 105 23.37 -13.92 2.37
C PRO A 105 24.25 -13.88 3.63
N PRO A 106 25.44 -13.25 3.58
CA PRO A 106 26.27 -13.08 4.76
C PRO A 106 25.59 -12.16 5.79
N PRO A 107 25.85 -12.37 7.10
CA PRO A 107 25.36 -11.48 8.15
C PRO A 107 25.74 -10.01 7.88
N VAL A 108 24.79 -9.10 8.14
CA VAL A 108 25.02 -7.66 8.07
C VAL A 108 26.06 -7.23 9.11
N ALA A 109 26.94 -6.29 8.77
CA ALA A 109 27.90 -5.74 9.71
C ALA A 109 27.18 -5.09 10.91
N SER A 110 27.62 -5.37 12.14
CA SER A 110 26.92 -4.95 13.37
C SER A 110 26.75 -3.43 13.52
N THR A 111 27.63 -2.63 12.90
CA THR A 111 27.54 -1.17 12.85
C THR A 111 26.42 -0.65 11.93
N LEU A 112 26.05 -1.41 10.90
CA LEU A 112 24.88 -1.13 10.06
C LEU A 112 23.61 -1.68 10.74
N GLN A 113 23.73 -2.82 11.43
CA GLN A 113 22.65 -3.40 12.22
C GLN A 113 22.21 -2.51 13.40
N SER A 114 23.10 -1.70 13.97
CA SER A 114 22.74 -0.71 15.00
C SER A 114 21.86 0.46 14.49
N LEU A 115 21.59 0.57 13.19
CA LEU A 115 20.64 1.55 12.64
C LEU A 115 19.16 1.12 12.83
N THR A 116 18.87 -0.10 13.29
CA THR A 116 17.50 -0.64 13.38
C THR A 116 16.94 -0.70 14.80
N THR A 117 17.53 -0.01 15.78
CA THR A 117 17.11 -0.11 17.19
C THR A 117 15.92 0.79 17.52
N ASN A 118 14.86 0.17 18.06
CA ASN A 118 13.63 0.80 18.61
C ASN A 118 12.54 1.27 17.61
N VAL A 119 12.58 0.86 16.34
CA VAL A 119 11.52 1.18 15.35
C VAL A 119 10.84 -0.10 14.87
N LEU A 120 9.51 -0.10 14.69
CA LEU A 120 8.76 -1.31 14.29
C LEU A 120 8.63 -1.51 12.77
N THR A 121 9.06 -0.55 11.94
CA THR A 121 9.14 -0.70 10.48
C THR A 121 10.39 -1.50 10.06
N PRO A 122 10.47 -2.02 8.81
CA PRO A 122 11.63 -2.81 8.35
C PRO A 122 12.85 -1.92 8.08
N GLY A 123 13.98 -2.22 8.74
CA GLY A 123 15.20 -1.42 8.69
C GLY A 123 16.18 -1.85 7.58
N TYR A 124 17.41 -1.34 7.65
CA TYR A 124 18.46 -1.55 6.63
C TYR A 124 18.70 -3.02 6.22
N ALA A 125 18.56 -3.95 7.17
CA ALA A 125 18.79 -5.37 6.94
C ALA A 125 17.59 -6.12 6.34
N GLU A 126 16.39 -5.55 6.41
CA GLU A 126 15.10 -6.22 6.17
C GLU A 126 14.50 -5.70 4.87
N THR A 127 15.04 -6.18 3.75
CA THR A 127 14.71 -5.66 2.41
C THR A 127 13.54 -6.39 1.73
N SER A 128 13.18 -7.60 2.19
CA SER A 128 12.12 -8.44 1.60
C SER A 128 11.63 -9.56 2.55
N GLU A 129 11.09 -9.20 3.72
CA GLU A 129 10.71 -10.21 4.74
C GLU A 129 9.38 -10.93 4.42
N PHE A 130 8.43 -10.25 3.77
CA PHE A 130 7.19 -10.82 3.25
C PHE A 130 6.71 -10.06 2.00
N PHE A 131 6.03 -10.75 1.08
CA PHE A 131 5.77 -10.26 -0.28
C PHE A 131 4.43 -9.51 -0.39
N ILE A 132 4.28 -8.41 0.36
CA ILE A 132 3.02 -7.67 0.47
C ILE A 132 3.33 -6.17 0.39
N GLY A 133 2.47 -5.39 -0.27
CA GLY A 133 2.62 -3.95 -0.42
C GLY A 133 3.56 -3.53 -1.55
N ARG A 134 4.29 -2.43 -1.34
CA ARG A 134 5.07 -1.75 -2.38
C ARG A 134 6.51 -2.28 -2.41
N VAL A 135 6.99 -2.65 -3.59
CA VAL A 135 8.32 -3.27 -3.79
C VAL A 135 9.11 -2.52 -4.84
N ALA A 136 10.28 -1.97 -4.50
CA ALA A 136 11.19 -1.42 -5.50
C ALA A 136 12.05 -2.51 -6.14
N VAL A 137 12.27 -2.42 -7.45
CA VAL A 137 12.96 -3.43 -8.27
C VAL A 137 14.08 -2.76 -9.05
N GLY A 138 15.31 -2.94 -8.60
CA GLY A 138 16.50 -2.53 -9.35
C GLY A 138 16.86 -3.59 -10.37
N ILE A 139 16.74 -3.32 -11.67
CA ILE A 139 17.26 -4.21 -12.71
C ILE A 139 18.64 -3.70 -13.14
N VAL A 140 19.63 -4.58 -13.19
CA VAL A 140 21.02 -4.24 -13.47
C VAL A 140 21.60 -5.18 -14.52
N LEU A 141 22.09 -4.61 -15.61
CA LEU A 141 22.74 -5.32 -16.71
C LEU A 141 24.24 -4.98 -16.70
N PRO A 142 25.14 -5.88 -16.26
CA PRO A 142 26.57 -5.71 -16.46
C PRO A 142 26.92 -5.79 -17.95
N GLU A 143 27.92 -5.00 -18.37
CA GLU A 143 28.41 -4.97 -19.75
C GLU A 143 29.94 -5.11 -19.80
N SER A 144 30.50 -5.94 -20.66
CA SER A 144 31.95 -6.22 -20.66
C SER A 144 32.74 -5.15 -21.42
N ASP A 145 33.61 -4.39 -20.73
CA ASP A 145 34.46 -3.36 -21.33
C ASP A 145 35.87 -3.83 -21.74
N GLY A 146 36.08 -5.16 -21.75
CA GLY A 146 37.23 -5.83 -22.37
C GLY A 146 38.58 -5.63 -21.66
N ARG A 147 38.59 -5.11 -20.42
CA ARG A 147 39.83 -4.69 -19.72
C ARG A 147 40.53 -5.77 -18.90
N VAL A 148 39.81 -6.75 -18.36
CA VAL A 148 40.38 -7.88 -17.59
C VAL A 148 40.07 -9.18 -18.31
N ASP A 149 38.81 -9.42 -18.63
CA ASP A 149 38.39 -10.50 -19.53
C ASP A 149 38.09 -9.94 -20.93
N PRO A 150 38.13 -10.76 -22.00
CA PRO A 150 37.61 -10.35 -23.30
C PRO A 150 36.10 -10.09 -23.22
N SER A 151 35.62 -9.02 -23.86
CA SER A 151 34.19 -8.93 -24.20
C SER A 151 33.87 -9.99 -25.25
N THR A 152 32.79 -10.72 -25.01
CA THR A 152 32.24 -11.79 -25.85
C THR A 152 30.72 -11.71 -25.96
N GLU A 153 30.08 -11.02 -25.02
CA GLU A 153 28.69 -10.57 -25.07
C GLU A 153 28.64 -9.04 -25.24
N ASP A 154 27.50 -8.50 -25.71
CA ASP A 154 27.25 -7.08 -26.03
C ASP A 154 25.71 -6.84 -26.05
N TRP A 155 25.13 -6.09 -25.10
CA TRP A 155 23.67 -5.95 -25.00
C TRP A 155 23.02 -5.14 -26.16
N SER A 156 22.20 -5.79 -27.00
CA SER A 156 21.34 -5.07 -27.97
C SER A 156 20.17 -4.33 -27.32
N THR A 157 19.44 -3.52 -28.09
CA THR A 157 18.19 -2.87 -27.62
C THR A 157 17.07 -3.91 -27.46
N GLU A 158 17.03 -4.89 -28.33
CA GLU A 158 16.03 -5.94 -28.41
C GLU A 158 16.12 -6.91 -27.22
N GLU A 159 17.33 -7.33 -26.84
CA GLU A 159 17.57 -8.13 -25.62
C GLU A 159 17.15 -7.36 -24.36
N ARG A 160 17.52 -6.07 -24.25
CA ARG A 160 17.15 -5.21 -23.11
C ARG A 160 15.64 -5.02 -22.98
N ALA A 161 14.94 -4.83 -24.11
CA ALA A 161 13.49 -4.77 -24.16
C ALA A 161 12.83 -6.10 -23.75
N LEU A 162 13.42 -7.25 -24.14
CA LEU A 162 12.92 -8.55 -23.71
C LEU A 162 13.12 -8.76 -22.20
N VAL A 163 14.29 -8.42 -21.65
CA VAL A 163 14.59 -8.56 -20.20
C VAL A 163 13.56 -7.80 -19.34
N ILE A 164 13.33 -6.52 -19.60
CA ILE A 164 12.37 -5.73 -18.81
C ILE A 164 10.95 -6.30 -18.95
N SER A 165 10.51 -6.65 -20.16
CA SER A 165 9.18 -7.24 -20.37
C SER A 165 8.98 -8.58 -19.65
N LYS A 166 10.03 -9.41 -19.58
CA LYS A 166 10.01 -10.73 -18.91
C LYS A 166 10.06 -10.61 -17.39
N ILE A 167 10.86 -9.68 -16.85
CA ILE A 167 10.86 -9.38 -15.42
C ILE A 167 9.50 -8.79 -15.01
N THR A 168 8.93 -7.86 -15.78
CA THR A 168 7.59 -7.34 -15.51
C THR A 168 6.52 -8.44 -15.58
N ALA A 169 6.54 -9.33 -16.57
CA ALA A 169 5.60 -10.46 -16.65
C ALA A 169 5.74 -11.46 -15.48
N ALA A 170 6.93 -11.62 -14.90
CA ALA A 170 7.11 -12.40 -13.67
C ALA A 170 6.47 -11.72 -12.45
N LEU A 171 6.55 -10.38 -12.37
CA LEU A 171 6.02 -9.58 -11.27
C LEU A 171 4.49 -9.42 -11.36
N ASP A 172 3.95 -9.25 -12.57
CA ASP A 172 2.51 -9.26 -12.87
C ASP A 172 1.86 -10.61 -12.51
N TRP A 173 2.53 -11.72 -12.87
CA TRP A 173 2.13 -13.06 -12.44
C TRP A 173 2.03 -13.18 -10.92
N TRP A 174 2.99 -12.63 -10.18
CA TRP A 174 2.93 -12.59 -8.71
C TRP A 174 1.78 -11.69 -8.20
N ALA A 175 1.55 -10.50 -8.78
CA ALA A 175 0.44 -9.63 -8.39
C ALA A 175 -0.94 -10.28 -8.59
N THR A 176 -1.12 -11.07 -9.65
CA THR A 176 -2.37 -11.80 -9.91
C THR A 176 -2.59 -13.01 -9.01
N GLN A 177 -1.54 -13.60 -8.40
CA GLN A 177 -1.69 -14.76 -7.53
C GLN A 177 -2.42 -14.47 -6.21
N GLU A 178 -2.31 -13.26 -5.67
CA GLU A 178 -2.90 -12.87 -4.37
C GLU A 178 -3.27 -11.38 -4.34
N PRO A 179 -4.49 -10.99 -4.77
CA PRO A 179 -4.93 -9.60 -4.72
C PRO A 179 -4.91 -8.99 -3.32
N ALA A 180 -5.08 -9.80 -2.26
CA ALA A 180 -4.97 -9.34 -0.87
C ALA A 180 -3.53 -8.94 -0.45
N ALA A 181 -2.52 -9.23 -1.28
CA ALA A 181 -1.16 -8.76 -1.09
C ALA A 181 -0.92 -7.32 -1.60
N ASN A 182 -1.87 -6.74 -2.36
CA ASN A 182 -1.86 -5.35 -2.83
C ASN A 182 -0.48 -4.91 -3.39
N LEU A 183 0.02 -5.68 -4.35
CA LEU A 183 1.39 -5.57 -4.87
C LEU A 183 1.57 -4.46 -5.91
N THR A 184 2.37 -3.45 -5.55
CA THR A 184 2.85 -2.40 -6.47
C THR A 184 4.36 -2.50 -6.65
N PHE A 185 4.82 -2.61 -7.90
CA PHE A 185 6.24 -2.65 -8.24
C PHE A 185 6.75 -1.30 -8.75
N VAL A 186 7.89 -0.83 -8.26
CA VAL A 186 8.52 0.43 -8.69
C VAL A 186 9.94 0.19 -9.20
N TYR A 187 10.22 0.48 -10.47
CA TYR A 187 11.55 0.26 -11.05
C TYR A 187 12.45 1.48 -10.83
N ASP A 188 13.75 1.29 -10.56
CA ASP A 188 14.72 2.40 -10.37
C ASP A 188 15.00 3.15 -11.67
N ASP A 189 15.32 2.41 -12.73
CA ASP A 189 15.76 2.95 -14.02
C ASP A 189 15.14 2.16 -15.18
N ALA A 190 14.10 2.74 -15.80
CA ALA A 190 13.44 2.17 -16.96
C ALA A 190 14.23 2.36 -18.29
N THR A 191 15.42 3.00 -18.28
CA THR A 191 16.26 3.10 -19.48
C THR A 191 17.00 1.80 -19.82
N MET A 192 17.05 0.84 -18.88
CA MET A 192 17.77 -0.42 -19.04
C MET A 192 19.23 -0.23 -19.52
N THR A 193 19.88 0.87 -19.12
CA THR A 193 21.24 1.21 -19.58
C THR A 193 22.26 0.22 -19.01
N PRO A 194 23.03 -0.52 -19.85
CA PRO A 194 24.05 -1.43 -19.35
C PRO A 194 25.16 -0.69 -18.62
N ILE A 195 25.63 -1.27 -17.52
CA ILE A 195 26.64 -0.70 -16.64
C ILE A 195 27.96 -1.44 -16.89
N PRO A 196 29.00 -0.78 -17.42
CA PRO A 196 30.25 -1.44 -17.74
C PRO A 196 30.89 -2.16 -16.54
N SER A 197 31.58 -3.25 -16.80
CA SER A 197 32.52 -3.94 -15.92
C SER A 197 33.74 -4.36 -16.73
N SER A 198 34.88 -4.47 -16.06
CA SER A 198 36.13 -4.97 -16.65
C SER A 198 36.16 -6.49 -16.86
N TYR A 199 35.21 -7.21 -16.27
CA TYR A 199 35.04 -8.66 -16.36
C TYR A 199 33.90 -9.03 -17.29
N GLU A 200 33.96 -10.23 -17.84
CA GLU A 200 32.92 -10.85 -18.66
C GLU A 200 32.16 -11.87 -17.80
N PRO A 201 30.98 -11.53 -17.22
CA PRO A 201 30.42 -12.28 -16.11
C PRO A 201 30.09 -13.74 -16.45
N ILE A 202 29.63 -14.03 -17.67
CA ILE A 202 29.25 -15.38 -18.10
C ILE A 202 30.47 -16.32 -18.16
N SER A 203 31.63 -15.79 -18.54
CA SER A 203 32.90 -16.54 -18.63
C SER A 203 33.47 -17.00 -17.27
N ARG A 204 32.83 -16.59 -16.16
CA ARG A 204 33.29 -16.79 -14.79
C ARG A 204 32.43 -17.81 -14.03
N PRO A 205 32.98 -18.47 -13.00
CA PRO A 205 32.15 -19.23 -12.04
C PRO A 205 31.27 -18.27 -11.22
N TYR A 206 30.11 -18.71 -10.74
CA TYR A 206 29.22 -17.85 -9.93
C TYR A 206 29.92 -17.29 -8.68
N SER A 207 30.92 -18.01 -8.14
CA SER A 207 31.72 -17.57 -6.99
C SER A 207 32.46 -16.25 -7.23
N ASP A 208 32.79 -15.93 -8.48
CA ASP A 208 33.50 -14.72 -8.88
C ASP A 208 32.56 -13.50 -8.97
N GLN A 209 31.26 -13.63 -8.73
CA GLN A 209 30.28 -12.51 -8.80
C GLN A 209 30.69 -11.27 -8.00
N SER A 210 31.44 -11.46 -6.91
CA SER A 210 31.96 -10.37 -6.08
C SER A 210 32.93 -9.43 -6.82
N LEU A 211 33.47 -9.84 -7.98
CA LEU A 211 34.32 -9.01 -8.82
C LEU A 211 33.49 -7.97 -9.58
N TRP A 212 32.55 -8.43 -10.42
CA TRP A 212 31.74 -7.55 -11.26
C TRP A 212 30.63 -6.82 -10.50
N ILE A 213 29.96 -7.43 -9.50
CA ILE A 213 28.95 -6.72 -8.69
C ILE A 213 29.59 -5.54 -7.93
N ASN A 214 30.81 -5.69 -7.37
CA ASN A 214 31.50 -4.57 -6.72
C ASN A 214 31.78 -3.42 -7.69
N GLU A 215 32.18 -3.72 -8.93
CA GLU A 215 32.49 -2.68 -9.93
C GLU A 215 31.23 -1.99 -10.44
N VAL A 216 30.19 -2.75 -10.79
CA VAL A 216 28.90 -2.25 -11.29
C VAL A 216 28.19 -1.40 -10.23
N MET A 217 28.08 -1.90 -8.99
CA MET A 217 27.51 -1.11 -7.89
C MET A 217 28.38 0.09 -7.51
N GLY A 218 29.71 -0.04 -7.65
CA GLY A 218 30.65 1.08 -7.52
C GLY A 218 30.41 2.18 -8.55
N LYS A 219 30.02 1.83 -9.79
CA LYS A 219 29.64 2.77 -10.85
C LYS A 219 28.25 3.40 -10.60
N LYS A 220 27.32 2.71 -9.91
CA LYS A 220 26.10 3.34 -9.33
C LYS A 220 26.37 4.19 -8.07
N GLY A 221 27.60 4.23 -7.55
CA GLY A 221 28.01 5.07 -6.41
C GLY A 221 28.12 4.36 -5.07
N TYR A 222 27.77 3.08 -5.00
CA TYR A 222 27.79 2.27 -3.77
C TYR A 222 29.19 1.69 -3.53
N THR A 223 29.81 2.09 -2.43
CA THR A 223 31.26 1.94 -2.19
C THR A 223 31.62 1.15 -0.92
N GLU A 224 30.62 0.53 -0.28
CA GLU A 224 30.73 -0.32 0.91
C GLU A 224 31.77 -1.45 0.74
N SER A 225 32.28 -1.96 1.86
CA SER A 225 33.33 -3.00 1.88
C SER A 225 32.83 -4.38 1.43
N SER A 226 31.52 -4.61 1.42
CA SER A 226 30.87 -5.85 1.00
C SER A 226 29.92 -5.55 -0.15
N TYR A 227 29.97 -6.34 -1.22
CA TYR A 227 29.06 -6.19 -2.36
C TYR A 227 27.58 -6.41 -1.97
N PHE A 228 27.32 -7.27 -0.97
CA PHE A 228 25.98 -7.39 -0.40
C PHE A 228 25.51 -6.10 0.28
N ASP A 229 26.41 -5.38 0.95
CA ASP A 229 26.04 -4.13 1.63
C ASP A 229 25.90 -2.98 0.62
N ARG A 230 26.66 -2.97 -0.48
CA ARG A 230 26.42 -2.06 -1.63
C ARG A 230 24.99 -2.21 -2.18
N VAL A 231 24.56 -3.46 -2.38
CA VAL A 231 23.21 -3.73 -2.88
C VAL A 231 22.14 -3.49 -1.81
N ARG A 232 22.40 -3.71 -0.52
CA ARG A 232 21.49 -3.29 0.56
C ARG A 232 21.34 -1.78 0.63
N SER A 233 22.42 -1.02 0.50
CA SER A 233 22.34 0.44 0.46
C SER A 233 21.51 0.92 -0.73
N TYR A 234 21.78 0.42 -1.94
CA TYR A 234 20.95 0.69 -3.13
C TYR A 234 19.47 0.30 -2.94
N ASN A 235 19.18 -0.87 -2.38
CA ASN A 235 17.81 -1.28 -2.08
C ASN A 235 17.12 -0.33 -1.09
N ASN A 236 17.82 0.14 -0.03
CA ASN A 236 17.23 1.05 0.94
C ASN A 236 17.11 2.49 0.41
N ASP A 237 18.03 2.93 -0.45
CA ASP A 237 17.88 4.19 -1.18
C ASP A 237 16.64 4.15 -2.09
N MET A 238 16.44 3.05 -2.85
CA MET A 238 15.22 2.84 -3.64
C MET A 238 13.95 2.92 -2.76
N ARG A 239 13.93 2.26 -1.59
CA ARG A 239 12.82 2.33 -0.62
C ARG A 239 12.54 3.77 -0.18
N GLN A 240 13.58 4.53 0.14
CA GLN A 240 13.46 5.92 0.59
C GLN A 240 13.04 6.88 -0.53
N ILE A 241 13.52 6.68 -1.76
CA ILE A 241 13.23 7.54 -2.92
C ILE A 241 11.79 7.31 -3.43
N HIS A 242 11.31 6.07 -3.40
CA HIS A 242 10.03 5.68 -3.98
C HIS A 242 8.89 5.45 -2.98
N GLY A 243 9.18 5.46 -1.67
CA GLY A 243 8.21 5.13 -0.63
C GLY A 243 7.72 3.69 -0.77
N THR A 244 8.65 2.73 -0.79
CA THR A 244 8.33 1.29 -0.89
C THR A 244 8.70 0.53 0.38
N ASP A 245 7.83 -0.39 0.75
CA ASP A 245 7.96 -1.24 1.93
C ASP A 245 9.19 -2.14 1.82
N TRP A 246 9.43 -2.66 0.61
CA TRP A 246 10.49 -3.61 0.28
C TRP A 246 11.31 -3.14 -0.92
N ALA A 247 12.48 -3.76 -1.13
CA ALA A 247 13.25 -3.61 -2.36
C ALA A 247 14.23 -4.75 -2.60
N PHE A 248 14.44 -5.10 -3.87
CA PHE A 248 15.49 -6.04 -4.26
C PHE A 248 16.12 -5.68 -5.60
N THR A 249 17.28 -6.26 -5.86
CA THR A 249 18.00 -6.10 -7.13
C THR A 249 18.02 -7.42 -7.93
N ILE A 250 17.88 -7.31 -9.25
CA ILE A 250 18.04 -8.39 -10.22
C ILE A 250 19.25 -8.06 -11.08
N PHE A 251 20.30 -8.87 -11.00
CA PHE A 251 21.38 -8.82 -11.98
C PHE A 251 21.05 -9.79 -13.13
N VAL A 252 20.98 -9.27 -14.36
CA VAL A 252 20.89 -10.12 -15.55
C VAL A 252 22.22 -10.06 -16.27
N VAL A 253 22.86 -11.22 -16.41
CA VAL A 253 24.13 -11.41 -17.13
C VAL A 253 23.82 -11.83 -18.55
N ASP A 254 24.41 -11.17 -19.55
CA ASP A 254 24.24 -11.60 -20.94
C ASP A 254 24.87 -12.99 -21.15
N SER A 255 24.30 -13.76 -22.07
CA SER A 255 24.73 -15.10 -22.45
C SER A 255 24.33 -15.43 -23.89
N SER A 256 24.12 -14.40 -24.72
CA SER A 256 23.51 -14.51 -26.05
C SER A 256 24.39 -15.23 -27.07
N ASN A 257 25.71 -15.21 -26.87
CA ASN A 257 26.72 -15.91 -27.67
C ASN A 257 27.27 -17.17 -26.96
N ASP A 258 26.99 -17.34 -25.65
CA ASP A 258 27.34 -18.54 -24.89
C ASP A 258 26.56 -19.80 -25.33
N ALA A 259 27.24 -20.95 -25.26
CA ALA A 259 26.83 -22.20 -25.89
C ALA A 259 25.84 -23.04 -25.07
N ASP A 260 25.83 -22.93 -23.74
CA ASP A 260 24.87 -23.62 -22.86
C ASP A 260 24.08 -22.69 -21.91
N ASN A 261 24.39 -21.38 -21.94
CA ASN A 261 23.74 -20.29 -21.23
C ASN A 261 23.92 -20.39 -19.72
N ARG A 262 25.17 -20.63 -19.29
CA ARG A 262 25.58 -20.84 -17.90
C ARG A 262 26.87 -20.08 -17.57
N PHE A 263 27.03 -19.76 -16.28
CA PHE A 263 28.32 -19.46 -15.68
C PHE A 263 29.27 -20.66 -15.84
N ALA A 264 30.58 -20.42 -15.83
CA ALA A 264 31.61 -21.44 -16.09
C ALA A 264 31.67 -22.61 -15.07
N ASP A 265 30.87 -22.57 -14.00
CA ASP A 265 30.66 -23.67 -13.03
C ASP A 265 29.25 -24.28 -13.07
N GLY A 266 28.44 -23.96 -14.09
CA GLY A 266 27.16 -24.59 -14.41
C GLY A 266 25.90 -23.92 -13.83
N TYR A 267 26.06 -22.86 -13.02
CA TYR A 267 24.94 -22.04 -12.56
C TYR A 267 24.34 -21.24 -13.72
N PHE A 268 23.04 -20.92 -13.65
CA PHE A 268 22.40 -20.01 -14.62
C PHE A 268 21.41 -19.04 -13.99
N ALA A 269 20.85 -19.38 -12.82
CA ALA A 269 20.04 -18.49 -12.00
C ALA A 269 20.22 -18.90 -10.53
N TYR A 270 20.18 -17.92 -9.62
CA TYR A 270 20.19 -18.15 -8.17
C TYR A 270 19.80 -16.88 -7.40
N ALA A 271 19.33 -17.05 -6.17
CA ALA A 271 18.85 -15.97 -5.32
C ALA A 271 19.29 -16.11 -3.87
N TYR A 272 19.41 -14.97 -3.18
CA TYR A 272 19.65 -14.95 -1.75
C TYR A 272 18.33 -14.91 -0.97
N LEU A 273 18.19 -15.82 -0.01
CA LEU A 273 16.95 -16.09 0.71
C LEU A 273 16.62 -14.94 1.68
N GLY A 274 15.80 -14.00 1.23
CA GLY A 274 15.64 -12.68 1.88
C GLY A 274 16.38 -11.53 1.21
N GLY A 275 16.68 -11.67 -0.08
CA GLY A 275 17.51 -10.72 -0.80
C GLY A 275 18.95 -10.67 -0.25
N PRO A 276 19.70 -9.59 -0.53
CA PRO A 276 19.27 -8.35 -1.18
C PRO A 276 19.12 -8.45 -2.71
N PHE A 277 19.57 -9.55 -3.35
CA PHE A 277 19.46 -9.72 -4.80
C PHE A 277 19.34 -11.18 -5.27
N MET A 278 18.98 -11.30 -6.55
CA MET A 278 19.13 -12.50 -7.37
C MET A 278 20.00 -12.22 -8.59
N VAL A 279 20.52 -13.28 -9.21
CA VAL A 279 21.29 -13.23 -10.46
C VAL A 279 20.69 -14.26 -11.42
N MET A 280 20.56 -13.91 -12.70
CA MET A 280 20.24 -14.87 -13.76
C MET A 280 21.01 -14.54 -15.06
N THR A 281 21.26 -15.55 -15.88
CA THR A 281 21.77 -15.38 -17.25
C THR A 281 20.62 -14.97 -18.17
N TYR A 282 20.91 -14.47 -19.37
CA TYR A 282 19.90 -14.05 -20.32
C TYR A 282 19.10 -15.26 -20.87
N GLY A 283 19.78 -16.26 -21.42
CA GLY A 283 19.13 -17.44 -22.00
C GLY A 283 18.84 -18.60 -21.04
N ASN A 284 19.21 -18.48 -19.76
CA ASN A 284 18.73 -19.34 -18.66
C ASN A 284 18.82 -20.86 -18.95
N ASN A 285 19.98 -21.38 -19.38
CA ASN A 285 20.21 -22.82 -19.57
C ASN A 285 19.07 -23.60 -20.25
N GLY A 286 18.79 -23.30 -21.52
CA GLY A 286 17.79 -24.03 -22.30
C GLY A 286 16.34 -23.68 -22.01
N TYR A 287 16.01 -22.86 -20.98
CA TYR A 287 14.73 -22.16 -20.95
C TYR A 287 14.62 -21.18 -22.12
N GLY A 288 15.72 -20.52 -22.48
CA GLY A 288 15.75 -19.41 -23.43
C GLY A 288 15.17 -18.12 -22.83
N PRO A 289 15.53 -16.94 -23.37
CA PRO A 289 15.05 -15.66 -22.83
C PRO A 289 13.54 -15.48 -22.98
N SER A 290 12.91 -16.23 -23.89
CA SER A 290 11.44 -16.32 -24.02
C SER A 290 10.72 -16.88 -22.80
N ASN A 291 11.42 -17.59 -21.90
CA ASN A 291 10.86 -18.17 -20.68
C ASN A 291 11.59 -17.65 -19.41
N MET A 292 12.28 -16.51 -19.51
CA MET A 292 12.94 -15.82 -18.40
C MET A 292 11.95 -15.41 -17.29
N ASP A 293 10.70 -15.15 -17.64
CA ASP A 293 9.60 -14.86 -16.71
C ASP A 293 9.35 -16.00 -15.72
N ALA A 294 9.33 -17.25 -16.19
CA ALA A 294 9.19 -18.42 -15.31
C ALA A 294 10.38 -18.58 -14.34
N VAL A 295 11.60 -18.26 -14.77
CA VAL A 295 12.81 -18.32 -13.93
C VAL A 295 12.84 -17.16 -12.94
N ALA A 296 12.55 -15.94 -13.39
CA ALA A 296 12.44 -14.77 -12.52
C ALA A 296 11.36 -14.99 -11.45
N ALA A 297 10.19 -15.52 -11.81
CA ALA A 297 9.13 -15.82 -10.84
C ALA A 297 9.61 -16.79 -9.74
N HIS A 298 10.33 -17.86 -10.11
CA HIS A 298 10.94 -18.81 -9.17
C HIS A 298 11.93 -18.14 -8.20
N GLU A 299 12.91 -17.41 -8.73
CA GLU A 299 13.98 -16.78 -7.95
C GLU A 299 13.46 -15.61 -7.08
N ILE A 300 12.43 -14.88 -7.53
CA ILE A 300 11.69 -13.88 -6.72
C ILE A 300 11.02 -14.55 -5.51
N GLY A 301 10.54 -15.79 -5.64
CA GLY A 301 10.07 -16.57 -4.50
C GLY A 301 11.12 -16.68 -3.38
N HIS A 302 12.38 -16.94 -3.73
CA HIS A 302 13.49 -16.98 -2.76
C HIS A 302 13.82 -15.59 -2.17
N ILE A 303 13.70 -14.51 -2.94
CA ILE A 303 13.85 -13.13 -2.41
C ILE A 303 12.93 -12.91 -1.21
N PHE A 304 11.68 -13.41 -1.27
CA PHE A 304 10.71 -13.39 -0.18
C PHE A 304 10.67 -14.70 0.64
N HIS A 305 11.81 -15.38 0.75
CA HIS A 305 12.07 -16.55 1.60
C HIS A 305 11.37 -17.88 1.25
N ALA A 306 10.68 -18.03 0.12
CA ALA A 306 10.20 -19.34 -0.31
C ALA A 306 11.38 -20.30 -0.54
N LEU A 307 11.19 -21.57 -0.21
CA LEU A 307 12.18 -22.62 -0.35
C LEU A 307 11.96 -23.42 -1.64
N ASP A 308 13.04 -23.97 -2.18
CA ASP A 308 12.95 -24.96 -3.26
C ASP A 308 12.06 -26.14 -2.84
N GLN A 309 11.36 -26.74 -3.81
CA GLN A 309 10.51 -27.91 -3.58
C GLN A 309 10.81 -29.09 -4.51
N TYR A 310 11.71 -28.94 -5.47
CA TYR A 310 12.19 -30.03 -6.32
C TYR A 310 13.18 -30.94 -5.56
N SER A 311 13.18 -32.25 -5.84
CA SER A 311 13.85 -33.23 -4.95
C SER A 311 15.36 -33.05 -4.80
N SER A 312 16.05 -32.53 -5.82
CA SER A 312 17.51 -32.30 -5.82
C SER A 312 17.94 -31.03 -5.08
N ALA A 313 17.01 -30.23 -4.55
CA ALA A 313 17.32 -29.16 -3.63
C ALA A 313 17.67 -29.65 -2.22
N TYR A 314 17.31 -30.89 -1.88
CA TYR A 314 17.48 -31.49 -0.55
C TYR A 314 16.78 -30.73 0.60
N GLN A 315 15.70 -29.98 0.33
CA GLN A 315 14.94 -29.24 1.34
C GLN A 315 13.93 -30.16 2.06
N PRO A 316 14.11 -30.51 3.34
CA PRO A 316 13.21 -31.44 4.02
C PRO A 316 11.87 -30.79 4.36
N CYS A 317 10.81 -31.61 4.43
CA CYS A 317 9.42 -31.19 4.68
C CYS A 317 9.26 -30.21 5.85
N THR A 318 10.00 -30.42 6.94
CA THR A 318 9.93 -29.64 8.19
C THR A 318 10.88 -28.44 8.24
N ARG A 319 11.60 -28.12 7.15
CA ARG A 319 12.37 -26.87 7.07
C ARG A 319 11.39 -25.69 7.09
N ARG A 320 11.48 -24.85 8.11
CA ARG A 320 10.67 -23.62 8.24
C ARG A 320 11.38 -22.43 7.57
N SER A 321 10.63 -21.57 6.90
CA SER A 321 11.12 -20.34 6.25
C SER A 321 10.03 -19.25 6.24
N GLY A 322 10.37 -18.04 5.81
CA GLY A 322 9.42 -16.93 5.77
C GLY A 322 9.28 -16.15 7.08
N TYR A 323 8.68 -14.96 6.99
CA TYR A 323 8.28 -14.17 8.16
C TYR A 323 7.37 -14.95 9.10
N LEU A 324 6.41 -15.71 8.56
CA LEU A 324 5.48 -16.55 9.33
C LEU A 324 6.09 -17.90 9.78
N GLY A 325 7.31 -18.22 9.34
CA GLY A 325 8.00 -19.47 9.65
C GLY A 325 7.22 -20.71 9.22
N VAL A 326 6.84 -20.82 7.96
CA VAL A 326 6.04 -21.92 7.41
C VAL A 326 6.95 -23.08 6.96
N GLU A 327 6.54 -24.31 7.24
CA GLU A 327 7.24 -25.54 6.82
C GLU A 327 7.19 -25.75 5.29
N ASN A 328 8.08 -26.59 4.76
CA ASN A 328 8.19 -26.88 3.32
C ASN A 328 7.51 -28.20 2.92
N GLN A 329 6.28 -28.42 3.40
CA GLN A 329 5.58 -29.70 3.28
C GLN A 329 5.10 -30.05 1.85
N ASN A 330 5.35 -29.20 0.85
CA ASN A 330 5.14 -29.50 -0.58
C ASN A 330 6.43 -29.94 -1.31
N SER A 331 7.54 -30.07 -0.58
CA SER A 331 8.82 -30.56 -1.11
C SER A 331 8.71 -32.01 -1.58
N GLN A 332 9.39 -32.32 -2.69
CA GLN A 332 9.58 -33.67 -3.18
C GLN A 332 10.72 -34.42 -2.45
N TYR A 333 11.48 -33.73 -1.58
CA TYR A 333 12.54 -34.34 -0.79
C TYR A 333 12.02 -34.87 0.56
N GLY A 334 11.33 -36.00 0.50
CA GLY A 334 10.83 -36.76 1.65
C GLY A 334 9.35 -37.13 1.56
N ASP A 335 8.85 -37.86 2.55
CA ASP A 335 7.43 -38.21 2.69
C ASP A 335 6.63 -37.00 3.24
N CYS A 336 6.55 -35.93 2.47
CA CYS A 336 5.94 -34.67 2.89
C CYS A 336 4.39 -34.67 2.80
N ALA A 337 3.73 -33.78 3.53
CA ALA A 337 2.26 -33.79 3.66
C ALA A 337 1.49 -33.34 2.41
N SER A 338 2.17 -32.77 1.40
CA SER A 338 1.58 -32.27 0.16
C SER A 338 2.44 -32.63 -1.06
N ASP A 339 1.77 -32.94 -2.17
CA ASP A 339 2.39 -33.01 -3.50
C ASP A 339 1.50 -32.30 -4.50
N GLN A 340 1.74 -31.00 -4.70
CA GLN A 340 0.99 -30.12 -5.61
C GLN A 340 1.96 -29.36 -6.53
N PRO A 341 1.55 -29.03 -7.78
CA PRO A 341 2.29 -28.11 -8.64
C PRO A 341 2.57 -26.77 -7.94
N SER A 342 3.78 -26.23 -8.11
CA SER A 342 4.21 -24.97 -7.51
C SER A 342 5.39 -24.40 -8.27
N ILE A 343 5.45 -23.08 -8.46
CA ILE A 343 6.58 -22.37 -9.07
C ILE A 343 7.90 -22.68 -8.36
N MET A 344 7.87 -23.02 -7.06
CA MET A 344 9.05 -23.42 -6.29
C MET A 344 9.64 -24.80 -6.67
N ARG A 345 9.03 -25.50 -7.64
CA ARG A 345 9.61 -26.68 -8.31
C ARG A 345 10.40 -26.32 -9.58
N GLY A 346 10.42 -25.04 -9.96
CA GLY A 346 10.98 -24.56 -11.22
C GLY A 346 10.14 -25.00 -12.43
N GLN A 347 10.76 -25.00 -13.61
CA GLN A 347 10.16 -25.34 -14.91
C GLN A 347 9.14 -24.29 -15.42
N VAL A 348 8.84 -24.33 -16.72
CA VAL A 348 7.87 -23.41 -17.36
C VAL A 348 6.41 -23.80 -17.05
N THR A 349 6.16 -25.08 -16.80
CA THR A 349 4.80 -25.62 -16.58
C THR A 349 4.10 -25.05 -15.34
N PRO A 350 4.75 -24.85 -14.17
CA PRO A 350 4.08 -24.20 -13.04
C PRO A 350 3.74 -22.73 -13.27
N TYR A 351 4.63 -21.96 -13.94
CA TYR A 351 4.36 -20.56 -14.29
C TYR A 351 3.14 -20.44 -15.22
N THR A 352 3.13 -21.20 -16.32
CA THR A 352 2.05 -21.21 -17.32
C THR A 352 0.71 -21.80 -16.84
N ASN A 353 0.67 -22.42 -15.66
CA ASN A 353 -0.55 -22.92 -15.02
C ASN A 353 -0.92 -22.16 -13.74
N GLU A 354 -0.29 -20.99 -13.46
CA GLU A 354 -0.55 -20.17 -12.26
C GLU A 354 -0.44 -21.01 -10.95
N ALA A 355 0.55 -21.91 -10.92
CA ALA A 355 0.68 -22.90 -9.86
C ALA A 355 1.57 -22.39 -8.72
N LEU A 356 0.96 -22.18 -7.55
CA LEU A 356 1.65 -21.80 -6.32
C LEU A 356 0.97 -22.48 -5.11
N ASP A 357 1.69 -23.35 -4.41
CA ASP A 357 1.14 -24.14 -3.31
C ASP A 357 1.03 -23.35 -1.99
N ALA A 358 0.17 -23.83 -1.08
CA ALA A 358 -0.12 -23.16 0.20
C ALA A 358 1.07 -23.03 1.16
N TYR A 359 2.13 -23.83 1.00
CA TYR A 359 3.35 -23.71 1.80
C TYR A 359 4.29 -22.66 1.21
N ALA A 360 4.42 -22.57 -0.12
CA ALA A 360 5.11 -21.46 -0.76
C ALA A 360 4.42 -20.12 -0.45
N ARG A 361 3.08 -20.03 -0.61
CA ARG A 361 2.26 -18.86 -0.19
C ARG A 361 2.56 -18.47 1.25
N GLY A 362 2.46 -19.41 2.19
CA GLY A 362 2.73 -19.15 3.60
C GLY A 362 4.18 -18.75 3.92
N GLN A 363 5.17 -19.19 3.13
CA GLN A 363 6.57 -18.80 3.30
C GLN A 363 6.83 -17.36 2.83
N ILE A 364 6.18 -16.90 1.75
CA ILE A 364 6.25 -15.48 1.32
C ILE A 364 5.34 -14.55 2.14
N GLY A 365 4.66 -15.05 3.17
CA GLY A 365 3.78 -14.29 4.05
C GLY A 365 2.31 -14.28 3.65
N TRP A 366 1.93 -14.94 2.55
CA TRP A 366 0.55 -15.05 2.10
C TRP A 366 -0.16 -16.20 2.82
N ARG A 367 -0.71 -15.84 3.98
CA ARG A 367 -1.65 -16.66 4.73
C ARG A 367 -2.61 -15.72 5.42
N ASP A 368 -3.90 -15.97 5.28
CA ASP A 368 -4.90 -15.52 6.25
C ASP A 368 -5.18 -16.71 7.18
N SER A 369 -4.78 -16.60 8.45
CA SER A 369 -4.97 -17.68 9.44
C SER A 369 -6.37 -17.70 10.07
N ASN A 370 -7.23 -16.70 9.85
CA ASN A 370 -8.53 -16.58 10.52
C ASN A 370 -9.75 -16.41 9.60
N GLY A 371 -9.55 -16.11 8.31
CA GLY A 371 -10.58 -16.01 7.28
C GLY A 371 -11.22 -14.63 7.16
N ASN A 372 -10.56 -13.56 7.60
CA ASN A 372 -11.08 -12.19 7.53
C ASN A 372 -10.75 -11.45 6.21
N GLY A 373 -9.88 -11.99 5.36
CA GLY A 373 -9.45 -11.38 4.11
C GLY A 373 -8.18 -10.51 4.19
N LEU A 374 -7.58 -10.38 5.38
CA LEU A 374 -6.26 -9.80 5.58
C LEU A 374 -5.21 -10.91 5.73
N LEU A 375 -4.04 -10.71 5.12
CA LEU A 375 -2.92 -11.61 5.29
C LEU A 375 -2.27 -11.37 6.66
N ASP A 376 -1.84 -12.43 7.35
CA ASP A 376 -1.28 -12.44 8.70
C ASP A 376 -0.29 -11.27 8.96
N PRO A 377 0.69 -10.94 8.08
CA PRO A 377 1.62 -9.83 8.33
C PRO A 377 0.97 -8.44 8.39
N LEU A 378 -0.22 -8.27 7.80
CA LEU A 378 -1.04 -7.06 7.85
C LEU A 378 -2.13 -7.11 8.94
N ASP A 379 -2.44 -8.28 9.51
CA ASP A 379 -3.47 -8.42 10.56
C ASP A 379 -2.92 -8.06 11.96
N THR A 380 -2.30 -6.89 12.02
CA THR A 380 -1.61 -6.26 13.18
C THR A 380 -2.59 -5.87 14.30
N THR A 381 -2.12 -5.32 15.42
CA THR A 381 -3.02 -4.90 16.51
C THR A 381 -2.77 -3.45 16.92
N ILE A 382 -3.72 -2.56 16.62
CA ILE A 382 -3.71 -1.18 17.12
C ILE A 382 -3.99 -1.19 18.63
N SER A 383 -2.97 -0.89 19.43
CA SER A 383 -3.08 -0.68 20.87
C SER A 383 -3.13 0.82 21.21
N LEU A 384 -3.68 1.13 22.38
CA LEU A 384 -3.96 2.48 22.86
C LEU A 384 -3.34 2.67 24.25
N SER A 385 -2.62 3.77 24.45
CA SER A 385 -1.83 4.01 25.68
C SER A 385 -1.77 5.48 26.10
N ASN A 386 -1.29 5.72 27.32
CA ASN A 386 -1.05 7.04 27.92
C ASN A 386 -2.24 8.02 27.93
N ILE A 387 -3.47 7.49 27.83
CA ILE A 387 -4.73 8.23 27.86
C ILE A 387 -4.76 9.22 29.02
N LYS A 388 -5.14 10.47 28.72
CA LYS A 388 -5.51 11.49 29.72
C LYS A 388 -6.79 12.17 29.24
N VAL A 389 -7.70 12.43 30.17
CA VAL A 389 -8.89 13.26 29.98
C VAL A 389 -8.84 14.35 31.05
N VAL A 390 -9.00 15.61 30.64
CA VAL A 390 -8.93 16.78 31.52
C VAL A 390 -10.01 17.77 31.12
N THR A 391 -10.81 18.23 32.08
CA THR A 391 -11.76 19.35 31.89
C THR A 391 -11.01 20.63 31.57
N ASP A 392 -11.53 21.48 30.68
CA ASP A 392 -11.00 22.83 30.52
C ASP A 392 -11.07 23.60 31.86
N GLY A 393 -10.02 24.35 32.18
CA GLY A 393 -9.94 25.15 33.41
C GLY A 393 -10.88 26.36 33.43
N LEU A 394 -11.56 26.65 32.32
CA LEU A 394 -12.53 27.73 32.15
C LEU A 394 -13.96 27.22 31.91
N VAL A 395 -14.13 25.98 31.41
CA VAL A 395 -15.43 25.42 30.98
C VAL A 395 -15.51 23.94 31.38
N SER A 396 -16.29 23.63 32.41
CA SER A 396 -16.31 22.30 33.05
C SER A 396 -16.79 21.15 32.15
N ASN A 397 -17.58 21.46 31.12
CA ASN A 397 -18.14 20.49 30.18
C ASN A 397 -17.43 20.41 28.83
N VAL A 398 -16.29 21.09 28.66
CA VAL A 398 -15.36 20.85 27.54
C VAL A 398 -14.22 19.98 28.05
N LEU A 399 -13.98 18.86 27.37
CA LEU A 399 -12.98 17.86 27.76
C LEU A 399 -11.87 17.82 26.73
N THR A 400 -10.62 17.98 27.17
CA THR A 400 -9.44 17.74 26.34
C THR A 400 -8.90 16.34 26.61
N VAL A 401 -8.73 15.58 25.53
CA VAL A 401 -8.31 14.18 25.54
C VAL A 401 -6.98 14.05 24.80
N THR A 402 -6.01 13.34 25.38
CA THR A 402 -4.72 13.03 24.75
C THR A 402 -4.34 11.56 24.92
N GLY A 403 -3.60 10.99 23.97
CA GLY A 403 -3.10 9.62 24.05
C GLY A 403 -2.17 9.25 22.89
N ASN A 404 -1.64 8.02 22.94
CA ASN A 404 -0.77 7.45 21.90
C ASN A 404 -1.38 6.15 21.36
N LEU A 405 -1.43 6.02 20.04
CA LEU A 405 -1.73 4.77 19.33
C LEU A 405 -0.45 4.10 18.83
N LEU A 406 -0.43 2.77 18.80
CA LEU A 406 0.65 1.96 18.26
C LEU A 406 0.06 0.78 17.49
N ASP A 407 0.45 0.59 16.24
CA ASP A 407 0.09 -0.60 15.47
C ASP A 407 1.14 -1.70 15.67
N GLU A 408 0.79 -2.72 16.45
CA GLU A 408 1.70 -3.77 16.89
C GLU A 408 1.87 -4.84 15.79
N PRO A 409 3.10 -5.10 15.31
CA PRO A 409 3.35 -6.00 14.19
C PRO A 409 2.97 -7.44 14.51
N PHE A 410 2.40 -8.15 13.53
CA PHE A 410 2.09 -9.57 13.66
C PHE A 410 3.38 -10.35 14.02
N PRO A 411 3.36 -11.24 15.03
CA PRO A 411 4.59 -11.79 15.60
C PRO A 411 5.29 -12.80 14.69
N SER A 412 6.56 -12.56 14.35
CA SER A 412 7.37 -13.56 13.65
C SER A 412 8.01 -14.58 14.61
N PRO A 413 7.98 -15.89 14.31
CA PRO A 413 8.71 -16.91 15.07
C PRO A 413 10.18 -17.10 14.63
N LEU A 414 10.62 -16.50 13.51
CA LEU A 414 11.98 -16.68 12.95
C LEU A 414 12.72 -15.37 12.65
N ARG A 415 12.00 -14.25 12.55
CA ARG A 415 12.50 -12.92 12.17
C ARG A 415 12.24 -11.91 13.28
N ARG A 416 12.66 -10.67 13.10
CA ARG A 416 12.16 -9.56 13.92
C ARG A 416 10.72 -9.28 13.49
N SER A 417 9.81 -9.06 14.44
CA SER A 417 8.47 -8.59 14.08
C SER A 417 8.54 -7.17 13.51
N VAL A 418 8.01 -6.95 12.32
CA VAL A 418 7.95 -5.66 11.62
C VAL A 418 6.56 -5.41 11.05
N THR A 419 6.18 -4.14 10.96
CA THR A 419 4.91 -3.71 10.34
C THR A 419 5.21 -2.79 9.16
N ILE A 420 4.39 -2.90 8.12
CA ILE A 420 4.28 -1.93 7.03
C ILE A 420 2.97 -1.13 7.12
N ASN A 421 2.13 -1.43 8.11
CA ASN A 421 0.90 -0.70 8.36
C ASN A 421 1.21 0.64 9.03
N THR A 422 0.48 1.67 8.60
CA THR A 422 0.43 2.99 9.23
C THR A 422 -0.95 3.21 9.83
N ILE A 423 -1.06 3.99 10.91
CA ILE A 423 -2.35 4.61 11.26
C ILE A 423 -2.70 5.55 10.10
N THR A 424 -3.97 5.56 9.67
CA THR A 424 -4.49 6.35 8.54
C THR A 424 -5.62 7.29 8.93
N GLY A 425 -6.27 7.04 10.07
CA GLY A 425 -7.31 7.93 10.59
C GLY A 425 -7.63 7.67 12.06
N ILE A 426 -7.93 8.75 12.79
CA ILE A 426 -8.37 8.74 14.18
C ILE A 426 -9.67 9.54 14.26
N GLN A 427 -10.67 9.00 14.96
CA GLN A 427 -11.98 9.61 15.14
C GLN A 427 -12.42 9.44 16.59
N TYR A 428 -13.23 10.37 17.11
CA TYR A 428 -13.85 10.25 18.42
C TYR A 428 -15.37 10.42 18.35
N GLN A 429 -16.04 9.95 19.41
CA GLN A 429 -17.47 10.08 19.63
C GLN A 429 -17.69 10.38 21.12
N ALA A 430 -18.56 11.33 21.43
CA ALA A 430 -19.06 11.57 22.78
C ALA A 430 -20.58 11.37 22.79
N ASP A 431 -21.10 10.72 23.82
CA ASP A 431 -22.54 10.50 24.07
C ASP A 431 -23.37 9.97 22.86
N GLY A 432 -22.74 9.21 21.97
CA GLY A 432 -23.38 8.64 20.78
C GLY A 432 -23.56 9.61 19.59
N GLU A 433 -22.98 10.81 19.60
CA GLU A 433 -22.98 11.72 18.43
C GLU A 433 -22.32 11.12 17.18
N THR A 434 -22.46 11.76 16.01
CA THR A 434 -21.69 11.42 14.80
C THR A 434 -20.18 11.44 15.10
N TRP A 435 -19.43 10.51 14.50
CA TRP A 435 -17.98 10.41 14.67
C TRP A 435 -17.26 11.63 14.09
N ILE A 436 -16.39 12.25 14.89
CA ILE A 436 -15.62 13.46 14.54
C ILE A 436 -14.16 13.07 14.29
N ASP A 437 -13.60 13.50 13.15
CA ASP A 437 -12.19 13.29 12.82
C ASP A 437 -11.25 14.06 13.77
N VAL A 438 -10.19 13.39 14.22
CA VAL A 438 -9.08 14.01 14.97
C VAL A 438 -7.95 14.32 13.98
N PRO A 439 -7.47 15.57 13.88
CA PRO A 439 -6.35 15.89 13.02
C PRO A 439 -5.05 15.25 13.54
N ALA A 440 -4.18 14.83 12.61
CA ALA A 440 -2.84 14.35 12.95
C ALA A 440 -2.00 15.44 13.61
N ALA A 441 -1.30 15.10 14.71
CA ALA A 441 -0.59 16.07 15.55
C ALA A 441 0.64 16.71 14.87
N ASP A 442 1.22 16.02 13.89
CA ASP A 442 2.32 16.44 13.01
C ASP A 442 1.87 16.81 11.58
N GLY A 443 0.60 16.55 11.25
CA GLY A 443 -0.05 16.94 10.00
C GLY A 443 -0.32 15.81 9.00
N ALA A 444 0.10 14.57 9.27
CA ALA A 444 -0.21 13.40 8.44
C ALA A 444 -0.40 12.12 9.28
N PHE A 445 -1.28 11.22 8.84
CA PHE A 445 -1.35 9.86 9.37
C PHE A 445 -0.59 8.92 8.42
N ASP A 446 0.73 8.85 8.59
CA ASP A 446 1.68 8.13 7.72
C ASP A 446 2.68 7.24 8.49
N SER A 447 2.42 6.97 9.77
CA SER A 447 3.30 6.22 10.67
C SER A 447 2.57 5.10 11.41
N TYR A 448 3.31 4.05 11.81
CA TYR A 448 2.80 2.93 12.62
C TYR A 448 2.44 3.33 14.07
N SER A 449 2.74 4.56 14.48
CA SER A 449 2.34 5.12 15.77
C SER A 449 1.84 6.55 15.58
N ALA A 450 0.74 6.91 16.24
CA ALA A 450 0.15 8.24 16.14
C ALA A 450 -0.18 8.82 17.52
N ASP A 451 0.33 10.02 17.79
CA ASP A 451 -0.04 10.84 18.94
C ASP A 451 -1.32 11.62 18.57
N PHE A 452 -2.28 11.65 19.48
CA PHE A 452 -3.53 12.38 19.26
C PHE A 452 -3.86 13.34 20.40
N THR A 453 -4.53 14.43 20.05
CA THR A 453 -5.10 15.40 20.99
C THR A 453 -6.35 16.00 20.35
N PHE A 454 -7.47 15.94 21.07
CA PHE A 454 -8.70 16.62 20.69
C PHE A 454 -9.36 17.27 21.91
N SER A 455 -10.17 18.28 21.66
CA SER A 455 -11.13 18.81 22.63
C SER A 455 -12.53 18.52 22.12
N THR A 456 -13.40 18.03 23.00
CA THR A 456 -14.81 17.81 22.67
C THR A 456 -15.53 19.15 22.46
N PRO A 457 -16.71 19.16 21.80
CA PRO A 457 -17.70 20.22 22.01
C PRO A 457 -18.09 20.31 23.50
N PRO A 458 -18.81 21.36 23.92
CA PRO A 458 -19.47 21.37 25.22
C PRO A 458 -20.48 20.21 25.29
N ILE A 459 -20.40 19.43 26.37
CA ILE A 459 -21.21 18.22 26.59
C ILE A 459 -22.37 18.55 27.56
N PRO A 460 -23.58 18.00 27.38
CA PRO A 460 -24.68 18.15 28.33
C PRO A 460 -24.39 17.60 29.73
N THR A 461 -25.18 18.02 30.71
CA THR A 461 -25.13 17.52 32.08
C THR A 461 -25.67 16.09 32.16
N GLY A 462 -24.81 15.13 32.48
CA GLY A 462 -25.14 13.72 32.45
C GLY A 462 -23.96 12.80 32.79
N GLU A 463 -24.12 11.51 32.52
CA GLU A 463 -23.03 10.53 32.45
C GLU A 463 -22.71 10.32 30.97
N THR A 464 -21.48 10.62 30.54
CA THR A 464 -21.07 10.57 29.13
C THR A 464 -19.99 9.52 28.91
N GLU A 465 -20.21 8.67 27.90
CA GLU A 465 -19.18 7.81 27.32
C GLU A 465 -18.41 8.58 26.24
N ILE A 466 -17.07 8.51 26.28
CA ILE A 466 -16.18 8.94 25.19
C ILE A 466 -15.57 7.70 24.55
N LEU A 467 -15.76 7.55 23.25
CA LEU A 467 -15.17 6.50 22.44
C LEU A 467 -14.13 7.09 21.47
N ILE A 468 -13.10 6.29 21.17
CA ILE A 468 -12.16 6.53 20.07
C ILE A 468 -12.25 5.38 19.07
N ARG A 469 -12.09 5.71 17.79
CA ARG A 469 -11.91 4.79 16.68
C ARG A 469 -10.60 5.13 15.98
N ALA A 470 -9.82 4.10 15.65
CA ALA A 470 -8.60 4.24 14.87
C ALA A 470 -8.61 3.24 13.71
N THR A 471 -8.08 3.65 12.56
CA THR A 471 -7.97 2.82 11.36
C THR A 471 -6.52 2.80 10.89
N ASN A 472 -6.04 1.67 10.38
CA ASN A 472 -4.72 1.55 9.74
C ASN A 472 -4.80 1.38 8.21
N SER A 473 -3.66 1.36 7.54
CA SER A 473 -3.58 1.23 6.06
C SER A 473 -4.01 -0.13 5.53
N ALA A 474 -4.04 -1.17 6.37
CA ALA A 474 -4.68 -2.46 6.06
C ALA A 474 -6.21 -2.44 6.27
N GLY A 475 -6.81 -1.28 6.57
CA GLY A 475 -8.25 -1.13 6.80
C GLY A 475 -8.75 -1.71 8.13
N LYS A 476 -7.85 -2.14 9.03
CA LYS A 476 -8.22 -2.68 10.33
C LYS A 476 -8.66 -1.55 11.26
N VAL A 477 -9.84 -1.72 11.86
CA VAL A 477 -10.48 -0.74 12.73
C VAL A 477 -10.40 -1.21 14.19
N MET A 478 -9.85 -0.36 15.06
CA MET A 478 -9.96 -0.47 16.51
C MET A 478 -11.03 0.51 17.01
N THR A 479 -11.78 0.14 18.05
CA THR A 479 -12.70 1.05 18.75
C THR A 479 -12.64 0.77 20.26
N HIS A 480 -12.57 1.82 21.08
CA HIS A 480 -12.35 1.70 22.52
C HIS A 480 -13.02 2.83 23.30
N THR A 481 -13.59 2.52 24.46
CA THR A 481 -14.06 3.52 25.43
C THR A 481 -12.86 4.16 26.12
N ILE A 482 -12.63 5.44 25.90
CA ILE A 482 -11.57 6.23 26.55
C ILE A 482 -11.94 6.56 28.00
N ALA A 483 -13.19 6.97 28.24
CA ALA A 483 -13.67 7.35 29.56
C ALA A 483 -15.19 7.22 29.66
N ASN A 484 -15.66 7.01 30.88
CA ASN A 484 -17.03 7.24 31.32
C ASN A 484 -16.94 8.24 32.49
N LEU A 485 -17.65 9.37 32.41
CA LEU A 485 -17.63 10.37 33.46
C LEU A 485 -18.94 11.15 33.55
N SER A 486 -19.26 11.62 34.75
CA SER A 486 -20.29 12.63 34.94
C SER A 486 -19.76 14.00 34.53
N VAL A 487 -20.47 14.66 33.61
CA VAL A 487 -20.21 16.03 33.15
C VAL A 487 -21.31 16.96 33.69
N VAL A 488 -20.96 18.21 33.94
CA VAL A 488 -21.89 19.28 34.32
C VAL A 488 -21.64 20.50 33.44
N ASP A 489 -22.63 20.82 32.61
CA ASP A 489 -22.73 22.11 31.93
C ASP A 489 -23.17 23.16 32.98
N PRO A 490 -22.44 24.27 33.16
CA PRO A 490 -22.80 25.30 34.13
C PRO A 490 -24.02 26.15 33.73
N VAL A 491 -24.63 25.89 32.57
CA VAL A 491 -25.71 26.68 31.95
C VAL A 491 -26.99 25.86 31.69
N ASP A 492 -26.94 24.53 31.67
CA ASP A 492 -28.14 23.65 31.48
C ASP A 492 -29.24 23.90 32.53
N GLU A 493 -28.88 24.24 33.79
CA GLU A 493 -29.85 24.59 34.85
C GLU A 493 -30.42 26.02 34.71
N ILE A 494 -29.99 26.79 33.71
CA ILE A 494 -30.32 28.21 33.52
C ILE A 494 -31.20 28.42 32.28
N ILE A 495 -30.84 27.80 31.15
CA ILE A 495 -31.53 27.92 29.86
C ILE A 495 -31.43 26.60 29.09
N GLN A 496 -32.54 26.19 28.45
CA GLN A 496 -32.60 24.95 27.67
C GLN A 496 -33.53 25.11 26.46
N THR A 497 -33.06 24.68 25.28
CA THR A 497 -33.87 24.53 24.05
C THR A 497 -34.23 23.07 23.82
N THR A 498 -35.37 22.84 23.17
CA THR A 498 -35.81 21.56 22.63
C THR A 498 -36.13 21.70 21.14
N LEU A 499 -35.86 20.65 20.36
CA LEU A 499 -36.08 20.61 18.92
C LEU A 499 -36.74 19.28 18.55
N THR A 500 -37.88 19.32 17.86
CA THR A 500 -38.67 18.13 17.48
C THR A 500 -39.01 18.17 15.99
N ARG A 501 -38.57 17.15 15.25
CA ARG A 501 -38.93 16.94 13.83
C ARG A 501 -40.40 16.52 13.71
N LEU A 502 -41.18 17.23 12.89
CA LEU A 502 -42.56 16.86 12.60
C LEU A 502 -42.66 15.96 11.36
N ALA A 503 -42.97 14.68 11.57
CA ALA A 503 -43.21 13.73 10.49
C ALA A 503 -44.50 14.07 9.71
N ARG A 504 -44.38 14.29 8.39
CA ARG A 504 -45.56 14.34 7.50
C ARG A 504 -46.11 12.92 7.28
N GLN A 505 -47.43 12.77 7.26
CA GLN A 505 -48.06 11.54 6.78
C GLN A 505 -47.92 11.42 5.26
N GLY A 506 -46.95 10.64 4.81
CA GLY A 506 -46.70 10.35 3.40
C GLY A 506 -45.27 9.87 3.19
N GLY A 507 -45.06 8.56 3.14
CA GLY A 507 -43.75 7.96 2.85
C GLY A 507 -43.50 7.97 1.35
N ASP A 508 -42.95 9.08 0.84
CA ASP A 508 -42.59 9.25 -0.57
C ASP A 508 -41.23 9.97 -0.67
N ASP A 509 -40.39 9.52 -1.59
CA ASP A 509 -38.94 9.81 -1.66
C ASP A 509 -38.65 11.17 -2.34
N THR A 510 -39.59 12.11 -2.18
CA THR A 510 -39.73 13.34 -2.98
C THR A 510 -40.05 14.58 -2.14
N ALA A 511 -39.92 14.50 -0.81
CA ALA A 511 -40.14 15.65 0.06
C ALA A 511 -39.03 16.70 -0.13
N SER A 512 -39.37 17.89 -0.60
CA SER A 512 -38.42 19.00 -0.77
C SER A 512 -38.17 19.82 0.51
N THR A 513 -38.95 19.62 1.56
CA THR A 513 -38.87 20.42 2.80
C THR A 513 -39.13 19.58 4.04
N MET A 514 -38.34 19.77 5.09
CA MET A 514 -38.60 19.24 6.44
C MET A 514 -39.11 20.35 7.38
N LEU A 515 -39.90 19.97 8.39
CA LEU A 515 -40.53 20.87 9.36
C LEU A 515 -40.13 20.48 10.78
N TYR A 516 -39.82 21.50 11.57
CA TYR A 516 -39.41 21.42 12.97
C TYR A 516 -40.25 22.36 13.83
N ASN A 517 -40.58 21.90 15.03
CA ASN A 517 -41.03 22.75 16.12
C ASN A 517 -40.00 22.68 17.24
N GLY A 518 -39.80 23.78 17.95
CA GLY A 518 -38.96 23.80 19.14
C GLY A 518 -39.46 24.79 20.19
N GLN A 519 -38.84 24.72 21.35
CA GLN A 519 -39.19 25.52 22.51
C GLN A 519 -37.94 25.78 23.36
N ALA A 520 -37.74 27.02 23.78
CA ALA A 520 -36.71 27.38 24.76
C ALA A 520 -37.34 27.85 26.07
N THR A 521 -36.65 27.60 27.18
CA THR A 521 -37.05 28.01 28.53
C THR A 521 -35.86 28.61 29.28
N SER A 522 -36.07 29.65 30.07
CA SER A 522 -35.10 30.24 30.99
C SER A 522 -35.66 30.29 32.41
N GLU A 523 -34.93 29.75 33.38
CA GLU A 523 -35.37 29.68 34.79
C GLU A 523 -35.14 30.99 35.57
N ILE A 524 -34.33 31.91 35.03
CA ILE A 524 -33.92 33.16 35.72
C ILE A 524 -34.28 34.46 34.99
N SER A 525 -34.78 34.37 33.76
CA SER A 525 -34.97 35.50 32.85
C SER A 525 -36.05 35.20 31.80
N TYR A 526 -36.20 36.09 30.81
CA TYR A 526 -36.89 35.84 29.55
C TYR A 526 -35.88 35.36 28.49
N ILE A 527 -36.36 34.64 27.47
CA ILE A 527 -35.57 34.37 26.26
C ILE A 527 -35.51 35.67 25.45
N ALA A 528 -34.31 36.08 25.02
CA ALA A 528 -34.10 37.34 24.29
C ALA A 528 -33.81 37.11 22.79
N GLU A 529 -33.08 36.05 22.46
CA GLU A 529 -32.75 35.68 21.08
C GLU A 529 -32.72 34.15 20.93
N MET A 530 -33.05 33.64 19.73
CA MET A 530 -32.84 32.23 19.38
C MET A 530 -32.24 32.12 17.98
N TYR A 531 -31.45 31.06 17.75
CA TYR A 531 -30.69 30.85 16.52
C TYR A 531 -30.77 29.39 16.05
N TYR A 532 -30.62 29.17 14.75
CA TYR A 532 -30.48 27.84 14.14
C TYR A 532 -29.34 27.79 13.11
N ARG A 533 -28.83 26.59 12.83
CA ARG A 533 -27.97 26.31 11.67
C ARG A 533 -28.15 24.89 11.16
N ILE A 534 -27.63 24.63 9.98
CA ILE A 534 -27.46 23.30 9.39
C ILE A 534 -25.95 23.10 9.24
N ASP A 535 -25.46 21.94 9.67
CA ASP A 535 -24.03 21.62 9.70
C ASP A 535 -23.22 22.75 10.37
N ASP A 536 -22.14 23.19 9.75
CA ASP A 536 -21.31 24.30 10.21
C ASP A 536 -21.50 25.61 9.43
N ASP A 537 -22.68 25.81 8.83
CA ASP A 537 -23.10 27.13 8.34
C ASP A 537 -23.17 28.16 9.49
N ALA A 538 -23.13 29.44 9.10
CA ALA A 538 -23.33 30.55 10.02
C ALA A 538 -24.73 30.51 10.65
N TRP A 539 -24.79 30.70 11.98
CA TRP A 539 -26.03 30.78 12.74
C TRP A 539 -26.96 31.87 12.20
N GLN A 540 -28.22 31.51 11.97
CA GLN A 540 -29.28 32.39 11.51
C GLN A 540 -30.32 32.60 12.62
N PRO A 541 -30.90 33.80 12.77
CA PRO A 541 -31.90 34.05 13.80
C PRO A 541 -33.20 33.27 13.50
N LEU A 542 -33.79 32.73 14.55
CA LEU A 542 -35.16 32.22 14.55
C LEU A 542 -36.16 33.37 14.81
N VAL A 543 -37.44 33.08 14.62
CA VAL A 543 -38.57 33.97 14.95
C VAL A 543 -39.53 33.18 15.84
N PRO A 544 -40.01 33.74 16.96
CA PRO A 544 -40.99 33.07 17.81
C PRO A 544 -42.36 33.00 17.12
N ASP A 545 -43.17 32.03 17.50
CA ASP A 545 -44.46 31.76 16.87
C ASP A 545 -45.52 32.87 17.11
N ASP A 546 -45.33 33.73 18.11
CA ASP A 546 -46.22 34.85 18.44
C ASP A 546 -45.74 36.20 17.85
N GLY A 547 -44.42 36.37 17.68
CA GLY A 547 -43.76 37.48 17.01
C GLY A 547 -42.76 38.31 17.85
N VAL A 548 -42.59 38.05 19.16
CA VAL A 548 -41.59 38.76 20.00
C VAL A 548 -40.96 37.82 21.03
N PHE A 549 -39.63 37.83 21.18
CA PHE A 549 -38.97 37.12 22.29
C PHE A 549 -39.05 38.00 23.56
N ASP A 550 -40.04 37.76 24.43
CA ASP A 550 -40.14 38.43 25.74
C ASP A 550 -40.68 37.59 26.93
N GLU A 551 -41.03 36.32 26.73
CA GLU A 551 -41.44 35.41 27.82
C GLU A 551 -40.30 34.50 28.35
N PRO A 552 -40.41 33.94 29.57
CA PRO A 552 -39.50 32.91 30.09
C PRO A 552 -39.54 31.57 29.33
N GLN A 553 -40.52 31.38 28.46
CA GLN A 553 -40.73 30.16 27.69
C GLN A 553 -41.26 30.52 26.30
N GLU A 554 -40.47 30.27 25.26
CA GLU A 554 -40.73 30.68 23.87
C GLU A 554 -40.89 29.46 22.95
N THR A 555 -41.69 29.56 21.89
CA THR A 555 -41.77 28.50 20.84
C THR A 555 -41.46 29.02 19.45
N PHE A 556 -40.90 28.16 18.61
CA PHE A 556 -40.56 28.49 17.23
C PHE A 556 -40.88 27.35 16.25
N THR A 557 -41.09 27.74 15.00
CA THR A 557 -41.29 26.85 13.86
C THR A 557 -40.18 27.05 12.82
N LEU A 558 -39.48 25.98 12.44
CA LEU A 558 -38.37 26.00 11.47
C LEU A 558 -38.65 25.12 10.25
N LEU A 559 -38.36 25.63 9.05
CA LEU A 559 -38.46 24.92 7.77
C LEU A 559 -37.08 24.77 7.13
N VAL A 560 -36.71 23.55 6.77
CA VAL A 560 -35.43 23.21 6.11
C VAL A 560 -35.72 22.77 4.67
N ASP A 561 -35.05 23.36 3.68
CA ASP A 561 -35.11 22.93 2.27
C ASP A 561 -34.11 21.80 2.03
N LEU A 562 -34.63 20.62 1.64
CA LEU A 562 -33.84 19.42 1.41
C LEU A 562 -33.19 19.38 0.01
N THR A 563 -33.58 20.28 -0.89
CA THR A 563 -33.03 20.38 -2.26
C THR A 563 -31.78 21.24 -2.34
N ALA A 564 -31.47 22.01 -1.28
CA ALA A 564 -30.23 22.77 -1.14
C ALA A 564 -29.05 21.93 -0.61
N LEU A 565 -29.34 20.77 -0.01
CA LEU A 565 -28.36 19.92 0.66
C LEU A 565 -27.66 18.95 -0.32
N GLN A 566 -26.45 18.56 0.01
CA GLN A 566 -25.67 17.58 -0.76
C GLN A 566 -26.04 16.14 -0.35
N PRO A 567 -25.58 15.10 -1.06
CA PRO A 567 -25.67 13.72 -0.56
C PRO A 567 -24.77 13.52 0.66
N GLY A 568 -25.34 13.10 1.80
CA GLY A 568 -24.63 12.98 3.07
C GLY A 568 -25.57 12.88 4.28
N GLU A 569 -24.99 12.88 5.47
CA GLU A 569 -25.70 13.18 6.72
C GLU A 569 -25.53 14.67 7.04
N HIS A 570 -26.61 15.32 7.48
CA HIS A 570 -26.63 16.74 7.85
C HIS A 570 -27.22 16.93 9.25
N ARG A 571 -26.67 17.87 10.03
CA ARG A 571 -26.97 18.11 11.44
C ARG A 571 -27.66 19.46 11.63
N ILE A 572 -28.95 19.45 11.94
CA ILE A 572 -29.71 20.66 12.30
C ILE A 572 -29.42 20.97 13.78
N ARG A 573 -29.18 22.23 14.13
CA ARG A 573 -28.98 22.70 15.51
C ARG A 573 -29.80 23.96 15.79
N ALA A 574 -30.30 24.12 17.01
CA ALA A 574 -30.94 25.35 17.49
C ALA A 574 -30.54 25.64 18.95
N TYR A 575 -30.39 26.92 19.32
CA TYR A 575 -30.08 27.36 20.69
C TYR A 575 -30.73 28.70 21.05
N ALA A 576 -30.76 29.02 22.33
CA ALA A 576 -31.30 30.28 22.88
C ALA A 576 -30.29 31.12 23.67
N VAL A 577 -30.61 32.41 23.83
CA VAL A 577 -29.91 33.40 24.66
C VAL A 577 -30.92 34.07 25.58
N ASP A 578 -30.61 34.21 26.87
CA ASP A 578 -31.49 34.88 27.83
C ASP A 578 -31.28 36.40 27.93
N GLY A 579 -32.24 37.09 28.53
CA GLY A 579 -32.18 38.54 28.78
C GLY A 579 -31.12 39.03 29.78
N VAL A 580 -30.27 38.15 30.32
CA VAL A 580 -29.10 38.47 31.15
C VAL A 580 -27.79 38.29 30.35
N GLY A 581 -27.84 37.56 29.23
CA GLY A 581 -26.71 37.27 28.34
C GLY A 581 -26.12 35.87 28.52
N ASN A 582 -26.82 34.94 29.19
CA ASN A 582 -26.44 33.53 29.19
C ASN A 582 -26.75 32.93 27.81
N VAL A 583 -25.81 32.18 27.26
CA VAL A 583 -25.92 31.49 25.97
C VAL A 583 -25.89 29.99 26.25
N GLU A 584 -26.89 29.28 25.75
CA GLU A 584 -26.96 27.82 25.81
C GLU A 584 -25.73 27.18 25.15
N SER A 585 -24.99 26.38 25.90
CA SER A 585 -23.70 25.81 25.45
C SER A 585 -23.86 24.51 24.65
N THR A 586 -25.04 23.89 24.76
CA THR A 586 -25.40 22.52 24.35
C THR A 586 -26.60 22.48 23.35
N PRO A 587 -26.51 23.11 22.16
CA PRO A 587 -27.65 23.29 21.25
C PRO A 587 -28.45 22.02 20.92
N ALA A 588 -29.78 22.08 21.11
CA ALA A 588 -30.71 21.06 20.68
C ALA A 588 -30.53 20.71 19.20
N SER A 589 -30.49 19.42 18.85
CA SER A 589 -30.08 18.97 17.51
C SER A 589 -30.82 17.74 16.97
N ASP A 590 -30.74 17.55 15.65
CA ASP A 590 -31.36 16.44 14.91
C ASP A 590 -30.60 16.16 13.59
N TYR A 591 -30.68 14.92 13.08
CA TYR A 591 -29.85 14.43 11.97
C TYR A 591 -30.67 13.90 10.78
N ILE A 592 -30.40 14.37 9.56
CA ILE A 592 -31.09 13.98 8.33
C ILE A 592 -30.10 13.39 7.31
N THR A 593 -30.56 12.51 6.42
CA THR A 593 -29.71 11.85 5.42
C THR A 593 -30.25 12.04 4.00
N ILE A 594 -29.39 12.40 3.06
CA ILE A 594 -29.70 12.66 1.66
C ILE A 594 -29.00 11.61 0.77
N ALA A 595 -29.77 10.88 -0.05
CA ALA A 595 -29.27 9.72 -0.79
C ALA A 595 -28.48 10.11 -2.08
N PRO A 596 -27.32 9.47 -2.34
CA PRO A 596 -26.48 9.79 -3.50
C PRO A 596 -26.98 9.19 -4.83
N LYS A 597 -26.67 9.89 -5.94
CA LYS A 597 -26.84 9.41 -7.32
C LYS A 597 -25.45 9.33 -8.01
N ARG A 598 -25.22 8.31 -8.85
CA ARG A 598 -23.87 7.90 -9.33
C ARG A 598 -23.62 8.22 -10.82
N GLY A 599 -22.34 8.39 -11.18
CA GLY A 599 -21.79 8.59 -12.54
C GLY A 599 -20.26 8.33 -12.57
N TYR A 600 -19.62 8.33 -13.76
CA TYR A 600 -18.28 7.71 -14.02
C TYR A 600 -17.48 8.43 -15.14
N VAL A 601 -16.10 8.51 -15.14
CA VAL A 601 -15.12 8.62 -16.30
C VAL A 601 -13.64 9.03 -15.95
N PHE A 602 -12.59 8.47 -16.62
CA PHE A 602 -11.14 8.51 -16.21
C PHE A 602 -10.07 8.76 -17.33
N LEU A 603 -8.95 9.48 -17.06
CA LEU A 603 -7.66 9.66 -17.84
C LEU A 603 -6.56 10.29 -16.89
N PRO A 604 -5.20 10.31 -17.06
CA PRO A 604 -4.33 9.97 -18.21
C PRO A 604 -2.97 9.26 -17.82
N LEU A 605 -1.91 9.40 -18.66
CA LEU A 605 -0.50 9.00 -18.41
C LEU A 605 0.49 10.05 -19.00
N VAL A 606 1.30 10.72 -18.17
CA VAL A 606 1.92 12.05 -18.46
C VAL A 606 3.24 12.02 -19.25
N MET A 607 3.34 12.85 -20.29
CA MET A 607 4.62 13.38 -20.79
C MET A 607 4.55 14.85 -21.26
N MET A 608 5.72 15.49 -21.34
CA MET A 608 5.91 16.91 -21.72
C MET A 608 6.42 17.04 -23.15
N HIS A 609 6.38 18.26 -23.70
CA HIS A 609 7.52 19.02 -24.30
C HIS A 609 7.02 20.45 -24.69
N PRO A 610 7.85 21.47 -25.02
CA PRO A 610 8.93 21.45 -26.03
C PRO A 610 10.30 21.01 -25.52
#